data_AF-A0A7Z0JC55-F1
#
_entry.id   AF-A0A7Z0JC55-F1
#
_cell.length_a   1.000
_cell.length_b   1.000
_cell.length_c   1.000
_cell.angle_alpha   90.00
_cell.angle_beta   90.00
_cell.angle_gamma   90.00
#
_symmetry.space_group_name_H-M   'P 1'
#
loop_
_entity.id
_entity.type
_entity.pdbx_description
1 polymer ?
#
loop_
_entity_poly.entity_id
_entity_poly.type
_entity_poly.pdbx_seq_one_letter_code
_entity_poly.pdbx_strand_id
1 'polypeptide(L)' 'MTVHEVRELPDMRSLRSWARAHNTRIRYLGPTLDRHAVYAAEDGDTARVVRTPEHDPHPPPLVWRSPLERLRPVV' A
#
# COMPACT_ATOMS: atom_id res chain seq x y z
N MET A 1 -22.58 7.96 -0.93
CA MET A 1 -21.17 8.20 -1.29
C MET A 1 -20.34 7.81 -0.09
N THR A 2 -19.52 6.78 -0.22
CA THR A 2 -18.65 6.32 0.86
C THR A 2 -17.28 6.98 0.67
N VAL A 3 -16.73 7.56 1.73
CA VAL A 3 -15.43 8.25 1.70
C VAL A 3 -14.43 7.35 2.42
N HIS A 4 -13.41 6.88 1.71
CA HIS A 4 -12.29 6.18 2.33
C HIS A 4 -11.24 7.17 2.79
N GLU A 5 -10.98 7.22 4.11
CA GLU A 5 -9.93 8.04 4.69
C GLU A 5 -8.62 7.25 4.72
N VAL A 6 -7.61 7.75 4.01
CA VAL A 6 -6.24 7.22 4.09
C VAL A 6 -5.35 8.24 4.78
N ARG A 7 -4.64 7.84 5.83
CA ARG A 7 -3.58 8.66 6.44
C ARG A 7 -2.28 7.90 6.60
N GLU A 8 -1.20 8.60 6.31
CA GLU A 8 0.15 8.13 6.60
C GLU A 8 0.51 8.37 8.07
N LEU A 9 1.14 7.38 8.69
CA LEU A 9 1.72 7.42 10.03
C LEU A 9 3.25 7.52 9.94
N PRO A 10 3.92 8.09 10.95
CA PRO A 10 5.35 8.35 10.89
C PRO A 10 6.20 7.08 10.92
N ASP A 11 5.73 5.99 11.56
CA ASP A 11 6.52 4.78 11.74
C ASP A 11 5.65 3.53 12.02
N MET A 12 6.30 2.36 11.95
CA MET A 12 5.67 1.05 12.18
C MET A 12 5.15 0.88 13.60
N ARG A 13 5.70 1.60 14.59
CA ARG A 13 5.22 1.53 15.98
C ARG A 13 3.86 2.20 16.09
N SER A 14 3.67 3.37 15.47
CA SER A 14 2.36 4.02 15.36
C SER A 14 1.35 3.13 14.64
N LEU A 15 1.75 2.50 13.53
CA LEU A 15 0.86 1.59 12.79
C LEU A 15 0.46 0.36 13.62
N ARG A 16 1.40 -0.28 14.31
CA ARG A 16 1.13 -1.41 15.22
C ARG A 16 0.22 -1.03 16.37
N SER A 17 0.42 0.14 16.96
CA SER A 17 -0.44 0.67 18.02
C SER A 17 -1.87 0.86 17.53
N TRP A 18 -2.04 1.51 16.38
CA TRP A 18 -3.35 1.73 15.77
C TRP A 18 -4.03 0.39 15.39
N ALA A 19 -3.31 -0.49 14.71
CA ALA A 19 -3.84 -1.80 14.32
C ALA A 19 -4.31 -2.63 15.52
N ARG A 20 -3.56 -2.59 16.63
CA ARG A 20 -3.95 -3.26 17.88
C ARG A 20 -5.20 -2.64 18.50
N ALA A 21 -5.30 -1.31 18.54
CA ALA A 21 -6.45 -0.60 19.09
C ALA A 21 -7.74 -0.89 18.31
N HIS A 22 -7.63 -1.11 17.00
CA HIS A 22 -8.74 -1.39 16.08
C HIS A 22 -8.91 -2.89 15.76
N ASN A 23 -8.18 -3.78 16.44
CA ASN A 23 -8.19 -5.23 16.23
C ASN A 23 -8.06 -5.66 14.74
N THR A 24 -7.21 -4.95 13.99
CA THR A 24 -6.97 -5.19 12.57
C THR A 24 -5.55 -5.70 12.32
N ARG A 25 -5.35 -6.34 11.17
CA ARG A 25 -4.07 -6.92 10.77
C ARG A 25 -3.31 -5.95 9.87
N ILE A 26 -2.00 -5.86 10.10
CA ILE A 26 -1.09 -5.15 9.20
C ILE A 26 -0.80 -6.03 7.99
N ARG A 27 -0.90 -5.46 6.80
CA ARG A 27 -0.58 -6.10 5.52
C ARG A 27 0.55 -5.35 4.83
N TYR A 28 1.40 -6.09 4.13
CA TYR A 28 2.36 -5.52 3.19
C TYR A 28 1.65 -5.20 1.88
N LEU A 29 1.79 -3.97 1.38
CA LEU A 29 1.13 -3.50 0.15
C LEU A 29 2.06 -3.51 -1.07
N GLY A 30 3.35 -3.74 -0.86
CA GLY A 30 4.36 -3.60 -1.91
C GLY A 30 5.30 -2.42 -1.66
N PRO A 31 6.28 -2.23 -2.55
CA PRO A 31 7.21 -1.12 -2.47
C PRO A 31 6.66 0.16 -3.14
N THR A 32 7.21 1.31 -2.76
CA THR A 32 7.14 2.53 -3.58
C THR A 32 8.07 2.44 -4.79
N LEU A 33 7.98 3.39 -5.73
CA LEU A 33 8.94 3.51 -6.84
C LEU A 33 10.38 3.69 -6.34
N ASP A 34 10.56 4.37 -5.21
CA ASP A 34 11.85 4.54 -4.52
C ASP A 34 12.26 3.33 -3.65
N ARG A 35 11.57 2.19 -3.80
CA ARG A 35 11.83 0.92 -3.10
C ARG A 35 11.63 0.93 -1.58
N HIS A 36 10.86 1.88 -1.05
CA HIS A 36 10.43 1.86 0.35
C HIS A 36 9.28 0.87 0.53
N ALA A 37 9.39 -0.06 1.47
CA ALA A 37 8.29 -0.97 1.79
C ALA A 37 7.08 -0.21 2.37
N VAL A 38 5.87 -0.54 1.90
CA VAL A 38 4.61 0.05 2.37
C VAL A 38 3.82 -0.99 3.14
N TYR A 39 3.38 -0.62 4.34
CA TYR A 39 2.47 -1.42 5.16
C TYR A 39 1.20 -0.65 5.47
N ALA A 40 0.09 -1.37 5.60
CA ALA A 40 -1.20 -0.77 5.91
C ALA A 40 -2.04 -1.62 6.86
N ALA A 41 -2.92 -0.96 7.58
CA ALA A 41 -4.00 -1.58 8.34
C ALA A 41 -5.31 -0.84 8.04
N GLU A 42 -6.41 -1.57 7.99
CA GLU A 42 -7.73 -1.07 7.59
C GLU A 42 -8.79 -1.42 8.64
N ASP A 43 -9.69 -0.48 8.89
CA ASP A 43 -10.87 -0.64 9.75
C ASP A 43 -12.04 0.13 9.11
N GLY A 44 -12.95 -0.61 8.48
CA GLY A 44 -14.05 -0.04 7.68
C GLY A 44 -13.55 0.90 6.59
N ASP A 45 -13.99 2.16 6.64
CA ASP A 45 -13.62 3.18 5.67
C ASP A 45 -12.29 3.91 5.99
N THR A 46 -11.58 3.50 7.05
CA THR A 46 -10.32 4.13 7.46
C THR A 46 -9.14 3.20 7.19
N ALA A 47 -8.11 3.75 6.55
CA ALA A 47 -6.81 3.10 6.38
C ALA A 47 -5.70 3.94 7.03
N ARG A 48 -4.76 3.25 7.67
CA ARG A 48 -3.47 3.81 8.10
C ARG A 48 -2.35 3.13 7.36
N VAL A 49 -1.46 3.93 6.81
CA VAL A 49 -0.31 3.45 6.03
C VAL A 49 0.99 3.94 6.63
N VAL A 50 2.07 3.21 6.43
CA VAL A 50 3.43 3.66 6.75
C VAL A 50 4.37 3.24 5.64
N ARG A 51 5.30 4.14 5.31
CA ARG A 51 6.46 3.84 4.46
C ARG A 51 7.65 3.58 5.37
N THR A 52 8.31 2.44 5.19
CA THR A 52 9.54 2.12 5.91
C THR A 52 10.75 2.26 4.99
N PRO A 53 11.89 2.74 5.51
CA PRO A 53 13.14 2.76 4.75
C PRO A 53 13.67 1.34 4.47
N GLU A 54 13.10 0.32 5.12
CA GLU A 54 13.41 -1.08 4.84
C GLU A 54 13.10 -1.42 3.38
N HIS A 55 14.07 -2.08 2.74
CA HIS A 55 13.97 -2.49 1.35
C HIS A 55 12.89 -3.55 1.19
N ASP A 56 12.24 -3.56 0.03
CA ASP A 56 11.23 -4.55 -0.33
C ASP A 56 11.69 -5.99 -0.01
N PRO A 57 10.97 -6.75 0.85
CA PRO A 57 11.30 -8.14 1.14
C PRO A 57 11.05 -9.08 -0.05
N HIS A 58 10.27 -8.66 -1.05
CA HIS A 58 9.83 -9.44 -2.19
C HIS A 58 9.88 -8.63 -3.50
N PRO A 59 11.05 -8.14 -3.96
CA PRO A 59 11.15 -7.28 -5.14
C PRO A 59 10.61 -8.02 -6.37
N PRO A 60 9.40 -7.72 -6.86
CA PRO A 60 8.96 -8.24 -8.14
C PRO A 60 9.65 -7.43 -9.24
N PRO A 61 9.86 -7.98 -10.44
CA PRO A 61 10.18 -7.13 -11.57
C PRO A 61 9.00 -6.16 -11.76
N LEU A 62 9.29 -4.85 -11.79
CA LEU A 62 8.30 -3.80 -12.09
C LEU A 62 7.90 -3.93 -13.56
N VAL A 63 6.99 -4.87 -13.85
CA VAL A 63 6.45 -5.10 -15.19
C VAL A 63 5.09 -4.41 -15.25
N TRP A 64 5.10 -3.12 -15.57
CA TRP A 64 3.88 -2.43 -15.97
C TRP A 64 3.56 -2.81 -17.41
N ARG A 65 2.36 -3.32 -17.67
CA ARG A 65 1.83 -3.55 -19.02
C ARG A 65 0.58 -2.73 -19.19
N SER A 66 0.59 -1.82 -20.15
CA SER A 66 -0.60 -1.06 -20.49
C SER A 66 -1.70 -1.99 -20.99
N PRO A 67 -2.96 -1.83 -20.55
CA PRO A 67 -4.10 -2.47 -21.21
C PRO A 67 -4.19 -2.10 -22.71
N LEU A 68 -3.65 -0.95 -23.09
CA LEU A 68 -3.67 -0.44 -24.46
C LEU A 68 -2.62 -1.08 -25.38
N GLU A 69 -1.57 -1.71 -24.82
CA GLU A 69 -0.54 -2.43 -25.61
C GLU A 69 -1.12 -3.57 -26.44
N ARG A 70 -2.32 -4.07 -26.09
CA ARG A 70 -3.02 -5.16 -26.79
C ARG A 70 -4.14 -4.68 -27.71
N LEU A 71 -4.45 -3.39 -27.71
CA LEU A 71 -5.46 -2.85 -28.61
C LEU A 71 -4.86 -2.70 -30.01
N ARG A 72 -5.43 -3.39 -30.99
CA ARG A 72 -5.10 -3.15 -32.38
C ARG A 72 -5.68 -1.78 -32.77
N PRO A 73 -4.95 -0.96 -33.55
CA PRO A 73 -5.52 0.26 -34.09
C PRO A 73 -6.79 -0.08 -34.87
N VAL A 74 -7.89 0.61 -34.57
CA VAL A 74 -9.07 0.57 -35.44
C VAL A 74 -8.74 1.51 -36.59
N VAL A 75 -8.44 0.94 -37.75
CA VAL A 75 -8.24 1.65 -39.03
C VAL A 75 -9.57 1.76 -39.75
#